data_AF-A0A7W4I6V8-F1
#
_entry.id   AF-A0A7W4I6V8-F1
#
_cell.length_a   1.000
_cell.length_b   1.000
_cell.length_c   1.000
_cell.angle_alpha   90.00
_cell.angle_beta   90.00
_cell.angle_gamma   90.00
#
_symmetry.space_group_name_H-M   'P 1'
#
loop_
_entity.id
_entity.type
_entity.pdbx_description
1 polymer ?
#
loop_
_entity_poly.entity_id
_entity_poly.type
_entity_poly.pdbx_seq_one_letter_code
_entity_poly.pdbx_strand_id
1 'polypeptide(L)'
;MPHKDRNARLAYLRAWKAKHRPPPKETPQADPSLPPVGRVIISEDGTKVQCHACGRWFRTLNMHLRTHGMTAADYKEVYGIARTASLWPPATAEKQRRAALERGQGDVGRRHIPPSQGRPKGLPQRDSVRIDASEQRRGVYTRGGSKTR
;
A
#
# COMPACT_ATOMS: atom_id res chain seq x y z
N MET A 1 -12.09 -13.73 16.11
CA MET A 1 -11.57 -12.41 15.67
C MET A 1 -11.81 -11.47 16.83
N PRO A 2 -10.76 -10.96 17.52
CA PRO A 2 -10.86 -10.43 18.88
C PRO A 2 -11.69 -9.15 19.05
N HIS A 3 -12.09 -8.47 17.96
CA HIS A 3 -12.95 -7.28 18.04
C HIS A 3 -14.03 -7.32 16.96
N LYS A 4 -15.31 -7.18 17.37
CA LYS A 4 -16.46 -7.00 16.46
C LYS A 4 -16.54 -5.55 15.94
N ASP A 5 -16.15 -4.57 16.78
CA ASP A 5 -16.05 -3.17 16.38
C ASP A 5 -14.86 -2.92 15.45
N ARG A 6 -15.11 -2.17 14.37
CA ARG A 6 -14.10 -1.88 13.33
C ARG A 6 -13.00 -0.98 13.85
N ASN A 7 -13.33 0.04 14.64
CA ASN A 7 -12.33 1.01 15.11
C ASN A 7 -11.38 0.36 16.12
N ALA A 8 -11.92 -0.41 17.06
CA ALA A 8 -11.15 -1.23 18.00
C ALA A 8 -10.24 -2.22 17.26
N ARG A 9 -10.76 -2.91 16.23
CA ARG A 9 -9.95 -3.79 15.38
C ARG A 9 -8.81 -3.04 14.69
N LEU A 10 -9.06 -1.87 14.13
CA LEU A 10 -8.03 -1.07 13.45
C LEU A 10 -6.97 -0.56 14.43
N ALA A 11 -7.38 -0.13 15.63
CA ALA A 11 -6.47 0.27 16.70
C ALA A 11 -5.58 -0.91 17.13
N TYR A 12 -6.17 -2.07 17.40
CA TYR A 12 -5.43 -3.30 17.70
C TYR A 12 -4.43 -3.65 16.60
N LEU A 13 -4.83 -3.63 15.33
CA LEU A 13 -3.94 -3.93 14.21
C LEU A 13 -2.80 -2.93 14.07
N ARG A 14 -3.02 -1.64 14.36
CA ARG A 14 -1.96 -0.62 14.38
C ARG A 14 -0.96 -0.90 15.49
N ALA A 15 -1.44 -1.17 16.71
CA ALA A 15 -0.58 -1.50 17.85
C ALA A 15 0.22 -2.79 17.61
N TRP A 16 -0.43 -3.83 17.09
CA TRP A 16 0.22 -5.08 16.73
C TRP A 16 1.29 -4.86 15.65
N LYS A 17 1.00 -4.09 14.60
CA LYS A 17 2.00 -3.75 13.57
C LYS A 17 3.16 -2.97 14.15
N ALA A 18 2.93 -1.98 15.00
CA ALA A 18 4.00 -1.22 15.65
C ALA A 18 4.92 -2.14 16.48
N LYS A 19 4.36 -3.12 17.19
CA LYS A 19 5.11 -4.08 18.01
C LYS A 19 5.89 -5.10 17.17
N HIS A 20 5.28 -5.67 16.14
CA HIS A 20 5.83 -6.81 15.39
C HIS A 20 6.50 -6.43 14.07
N ARG A 21 6.25 -5.23 13.56
CA ARG A 21 6.81 -4.70 12.31
C ARG A 21 7.12 -3.21 12.47
N PRO A 22 8.10 -2.86 13.32
CA PRO A 22 8.49 -1.48 13.50
C PRO A 22 8.93 -0.86 12.16
N PRO A 23 8.71 0.45 11.94
CA PRO A 23 9.21 1.12 10.76
C PRO A 23 10.75 1.05 10.72
N PRO A 24 11.35 1.14 9.51
CA PRO A 24 12.80 1.27 9.38
C PRO A 24 13.30 2.45 10.25
N LYS A 25 14.40 2.24 10.98
CA LYS A 25 15.04 3.32 11.75
C LYS A 25 15.67 4.32 10.79
N GLU A 26 15.56 5.60 11.11
CA GLU A 26 16.23 6.64 10.34
C GLU A 26 17.75 6.56 10.52
N THR A 27 18.50 6.65 9.41
CA THR A 27 19.96 6.59 9.41
C THR A 27 20.50 7.82 8.67
N PRO A 28 21.42 8.60 9.26
CA PRO A 28 22.06 9.73 8.57
C PRO A 28 22.75 9.27 7.28
N GLN A 29 22.68 10.07 6.23
CA GLN A 29 23.48 9.86 5.03
C GLN A 29 24.93 10.32 5.26
N ALA A 30 25.84 9.89 4.38
CA ALA A 30 27.24 10.31 4.42
C ALA A 30 27.40 11.84 4.28
N ASP A 31 26.53 12.47 3.47
CA ASP A 31 26.42 13.92 3.39
C ASP A 31 25.38 14.42 4.41
N PRO A 32 25.78 15.24 5.41
CA PRO A 32 24.87 15.78 6.42
C PRO A 32 23.79 16.73 5.87
N SER A 33 23.97 17.28 4.67
CA SER A 33 22.99 18.19 4.04
C SER A 33 21.79 17.46 3.44
N LEU A 34 21.90 16.14 3.28
CA LEU A 34 20.86 15.30 2.70
C LEU A 34 19.88 14.78 3.76
N PRO A 35 18.61 14.53 3.38
CA PRO A 35 17.65 13.85 4.24
C PRO A 35 18.17 12.51 4.79
N PRO A 36 17.87 12.14 6.04
CA PRO A 36 18.21 10.82 6.55
C PRO A 36 17.46 9.71 5.78
N VAL A 37 18.13 8.58 5.59
CA VAL A 37 17.55 7.35 5.03
C VAL A 37 16.43 6.87 5.94
N GLY A 38 15.32 6.40 5.35
CA GLY A 38 14.17 5.88 6.09
C GLY A 38 13.07 6.91 6.39
N ARG A 39 13.31 8.21 6.19
CA ARG A 39 12.34 9.26 6.47
C ARG A 39 12.28 10.33 5.38
N VAL A 40 11.08 10.62 4.92
CA VAL A 40 10.83 11.73 3.99
C VAL A 40 10.76 13.05 4.76
N ILE A 41 11.60 14.01 4.39
CA ILE A 41 11.60 15.37 4.94
C ILE A 41 10.71 16.28 4.09
N ILE A 42 9.85 17.02 4.79
CA ILE A 42 8.84 17.94 4.21
C ILE A 42 9.20 19.35 4.69
N SER A 43 8.98 20.35 3.84
CA SER A 43 9.22 21.75 4.20
C SER A 43 8.24 22.21 5.29
N GLU A 44 8.61 23.26 6.02
CA GLU A 44 7.78 23.80 7.12
C GLU A 44 6.38 24.21 6.66
N ASP A 45 6.27 24.76 5.45
CA ASP A 45 5.00 25.14 4.82
C ASP A 45 4.20 23.94 4.26
N GLY A 46 4.75 22.72 4.33
CA GLY A 46 4.11 21.51 3.83
C GLY A 46 3.94 21.45 2.32
N THR A 47 4.63 22.31 1.55
CA THR A 47 4.45 22.41 0.08
C THR A 47 5.52 21.69 -0.73
N LYS A 48 6.65 21.35 -0.11
CA LYS A 48 7.79 20.70 -0.76
C LYS A 48 8.30 19.51 0.04
N VAL A 49 8.96 18.63 -0.67
CA VAL A 49 9.65 17.44 -0.16
C VAL A 49 11.08 17.46 -0.66
N GLN A 50 12.02 17.09 0.20
CA GLN A 50 13.45 17.11 -0.11
C GLN A 50 13.89 15.77 -0.74
N CYS A 51 14.64 15.85 -1.85
CA CYS A 51 15.21 14.67 -2.50
C CYS A 51 16.41 14.14 -1.71
N HIS A 52 16.50 12.82 -1.56
CA HIS A 52 17.56 12.15 -0.84
C HIS A 52 18.83 12.00 -1.68
N ALA A 53 18.72 12.08 -3.01
CA ALA A 53 19.84 11.94 -3.93
C ALA A 53 20.59 13.26 -4.18
N CYS A 54 19.87 14.40 -4.20
CA CYS A 54 20.44 15.69 -4.57
C CYS A 54 20.14 16.83 -3.59
N GLY A 55 19.39 16.57 -2.50
CA GLY A 55 19.10 17.56 -1.47
C GLY A 55 18.14 18.68 -1.87
N ARG A 56 17.71 18.75 -3.13
CA ARG A 56 16.82 19.81 -3.63
C ARG A 56 15.36 19.58 -3.22
N TRP A 57 14.62 20.68 -3.15
CA TRP A 57 13.21 20.72 -2.74
C TRP A 57 12.25 20.72 -3.92
N PHE A 58 11.22 19.86 -3.88
CA PHE A 58 10.27 19.70 -4.98
C PHE A 58 8.82 19.62 -4.48
N ARG A 59 7.86 20.04 -5.31
CA ARG A 59 6.42 19.83 -5.04
C ARG A 59 5.99 18.37 -5.18
N THR A 60 6.78 17.54 -5.86
CA THR A 60 6.58 16.09 -5.98
C THR A 60 7.88 15.44 -6.39
N LEU A 61 8.30 14.37 -5.70
CA LEU A 61 9.51 13.65 -6.12
C LEU A 61 9.24 12.79 -7.36
N ASN A 62 8.02 12.27 -7.56
CA ASN A 62 7.72 11.33 -8.64
C ASN A 62 8.21 11.79 -10.02
N MET A 63 8.09 13.09 -10.32
CA MET A 63 8.54 13.64 -11.59
C MET A 63 10.04 13.85 -11.66
N HIS A 64 10.66 14.14 -10.52
CA HIS A 64 12.07 14.42 -10.38
C HIS A 64 12.93 13.14 -10.40
N LEU A 65 12.41 12.00 -9.92
CA LEU A 65 13.17 10.73 -9.89
C LEU A 65 13.74 10.31 -11.25
N ARG A 66 13.09 10.69 -12.35
CA ARG A 66 13.57 10.43 -13.72
C ARG A 66 14.91 11.09 -14.02
N THR A 67 15.22 12.22 -13.37
CA THR A 67 16.55 12.88 -13.49
C THR A 67 17.67 12.06 -12.85
N HIS A 68 17.32 11.10 -11.98
CA HIS A 68 18.24 10.14 -11.38
C HIS A 68 18.13 8.75 -12.02
N GLY A 69 17.35 8.59 -13.10
CA GLY A 69 17.13 7.28 -13.73
C GLY A 69 16.40 6.28 -12.83
N MET A 70 15.72 6.73 -11.77
CA MET A 70 15.07 5.86 -10.79
C MET A 70 13.56 5.85 -10.94
N THR A 71 12.93 4.69 -10.71
CA THR A 71 11.49 4.63 -10.44
C THR A 71 11.20 4.98 -8.98
N ALA A 72 9.92 5.22 -8.66
CA ALA A 72 9.50 5.43 -7.28
C ALA A 72 9.71 4.19 -6.40
N ALA A 73 9.72 2.98 -6.98
CA ALA A 73 10.00 1.76 -6.24
C ALA A 73 11.49 1.69 -5.89
N ASP A 74 12.36 1.85 -6.89
CA ASP A 74 13.82 1.82 -6.72
C ASP A 74 14.26 2.87 -5.71
N TYR A 75 13.75 4.09 -5.85
CA TYR A 75 14.07 5.19 -4.94
C TYR A 75 13.69 4.85 -3.48
N LYS A 76 12.50 4.28 -3.25
CA LYS A 76 12.09 3.91 -1.90
C LYS A 76 12.93 2.77 -1.33
N GLU A 77 13.34 1.82 -2.17
CA GLU A 77 14.20 0.72 -1.77
C GLU A 77 15.60 1.21 -1.39
N VAL A 78 16.25 2.00 -2.26
CA VAL A 78 17.59 2.56 -2.03
C VAL A 78 17.64 3.40 -0.74
N TYR A 79 16.63 4.25 -0.52
CA TYR A 79 16.59 5.14 0.64
C TYR A 79 15.82 4.57 1.84
N GLY A 80 15.52 3.26 1.86
CA GLY A 80 14.87 2.60 3.00
C GLY A 80 13.50 3.16 3.37
N ILE A 81 12.84 3.85 2.44
CA ILE A 81 11.52 4.47 2.65
C ILE A 81 10.45 3.37 2.55
N ALA A 82 9.47 3.40 3.45
CA ALA A 82 8.37 2.45 3.41
C ALA A 82 7.67 2.46 2.02
N ARG A 83 7.40 1.28 1.46
CA ARG A 83 6.76 1.15 0.13
C ARG A 83 5.45 1.95 0.01
N THR A 84 4.68 2.03 1.10
CA THR A 84 3.41 2.76 1.18
C THR A 84 3.56 4.25 1.49
N ALA A 85 4.75 4.74 1.80
CA ALA A 85 4.95 6.16 2.09
C ALA A 85 4.69 7.00 0.83
N SER A 86 4.08 8.17 1.02
CA SER A 86 3.87 9.13 -0.05
C SER A 86 5.18 9.85 -0.37
N LEU A 87 5.43 10.07 -1.66
CA LEU A 87 6.50 10.95 -2.15
C LEU A 87 5.97 12.35 -2.52
N TRP A 88 4.74 12.65 -2.07
CA TRP A 88 4.12 13.96 -2.19
C TRP A 88 4.13 14.67 -0.85
N PRO A 89 4.36 15.99 -0.85
CA PRO A 89 4.14 16.80 0.34
C PRO A 89 2.63 16.88 0.65
N PRO A 90 2.24 17.17 1.90
CA PRO A 90 0.85 17.19 2.35
C PRO A 90 -0.05 18.08 1.48
N ALA A 91 0.41 19.27 1.11
CA ALA A 91 -0.36 20.20 0.28
C ALA A 91 -0.70 19.60 -1.10
N THR A 92 0.25 18.90 -1.72
CA THR A 92 0.01 18.21 -3.00
C THR A 92 -0.89 17.00 -2.83
N ALA A 93 -0.70 16.22 -1.76
CA ALA A 93 -1.56 15.08 -1.47
C ALA A 93 -3.04 15.49 -1.28
N GLU A 94 -3.28 16.57 -0.55
CA GLU A 94 -4.63 17.09 -0.33
C GLU A 94 -5.25 17.66 -1.61
N LYS A 95 -4.48 18.41 -2.41
CA LYS A 95 -4.94 18.90 -3.73
C LYS A 95 -5.38 17.74 -4.64
N GLN A 96 -4.58 16.66 -4.68
CA GLN A 96 -4.89 15.50 -5.51
C GLN A 96 -6.08 14.70 -4.98
N ARG A 97 -6.23 14.61 -3.65
CA ARG A 97 -7.41 14.04 -3.01
C ARG A 97 -8.68 14.82 -3.37
N ARG A 98 -8.66 16.15 -3.25
CA ARG A 98 -9.80 17.00 -3.62
C ARG A 98 -10.19 16.82 -5.08
N ALA A 99 -9.21 16.88 -5.99
CA ALA A 99 -9.46 16.67 -7.41
C ALA A 99 -10.02 15.27 -7.74
N ALA A 100 -9.65 14.24 -6.97
CA ALA A 100 -10.21 12.89 -7.14
C ALA A 100 -11.66 12.79 -6.63
N LEU A 101 -11.99 13.50 -5.55
CA LEU A 101 -13.36 13.60 -5.03
C LEU A 101 -14.27 14.38 -5.99
N GLU A 102 -13.82 15.53 -6.51
CA GLU A 102 -14.54 16.35 -7.48
C GLU A 102 -14.87 15.55 -8.76
N ARG A 103 -13.95 14.70 -9.23
CA ARG A 103 -14.16 13.83 -10.39
C ARG A 103 -14.97 12.56 -10.09
N GLY A 104 -15.40 12.35 -8.84
CA GLY A 104 -16.10 11.12 -8.44
C GLY A 104 -15.25 9.86 -8.70
N GLN A 105 -13.93 9.96 -8.63
CA GLN A 105 -13.02 8.88 -9.05
C GLN A 105 -13.23 7.59 -8.25
N GLY A 106 -13.69 7.70 -7.01
CA GLY A 106 -14.08 6.56 -6.18
C GLY A 106 -15.31 5.80 -6.72
N ASP A 107 -16.31 6.51 -7.23
CA ASP A 107 -17.50 5.91 -7.85
C ASP A 107 -17.15 5.22 -9.16
N VAL A 108 -16.34 5.88 -9.99
CA VAL A 108 -15.83 5.29 -11.24
C VAL A 108 -15.09 3.99 -10.93
N GLY A 109 -14.18 4.01 -9.96
CA GLY A 109 -13.46 2.81 -9.52
C GLY A 109 -14.39 1.71 -9.02
N ARG A 110 -15.41 2.04 -8.21
CA ARG A 110 -16.39 1.07 -7.70
C ARG A 110 -17.16 0.36 -8.81
N ARG A 111 -17.51 1.05 -9.90
CA ARG A 111 -18.24 0.44 -11.03
C ARG A 111 -17.46 -0.68 -11.71
N HIS A 112 -16.13 -0.65 -11.67
CA HIS A 112 -15.27 -1.67 -12.26
C HIS A 112 -14.88 -2.79 -11.29
N ILE A 113 -15.19 -2.66 -10.00
CA ILE A 113 -14.91 -3.69 -9.00
C ILE A 113 -16.12 -4.61 -8.92
N PRO A 114 -15.95 -5.94 -9.15
CA PRO A 114 -17.07 -6.86 -9.00
C PRO A 114 -17.58 -6.81 -7.56
N PRO A 115 -18.91 -6.83 -7.35
CA PRO A 115 -19.47 -6.77 -6.01
C PRO A 115 -18.96 -7.95 -5.19
N SER A 116 -18.54 -7.70 -3.94
CA SER A 116 -18.18 -8.79 -3.06
C SER A 116 -19.45 -9.59 -2.74
N GLN A 117 -19.52 -10.85 -3.18
CA GLN A 117 -20.65 -11.75 -2.92
C GLN A 117 -20.79 -12.13 -1.43
N GLY A 118 -19.92 -11.58 -0.56
CA GLY A 118 -19.90 -11.88 0.87
C GLY A 118 -19.64 -13.37 1.15
N ARG A 119 -19.81 -13.76 2.40
CA ARG A 119 -19.88 -15.18 2.76
C ARG A 119 -21.33 -15.64 2.61
N PRO A 120 -21.61 -16.78 1.94
CA PRO A 120 -22.94 -17.36 1.92
C PRO A 120 -23.46 -17.54 3.36
N LYS A 121 -24.72 -17.13 3.57
CA LYS A 121 -25.40 -17.29 4.86
C LYS A 121 -26.13 -18.64 4.89
N GLY A 122 -26.11 -19.29 6.05
CA GLY A 122 -26.69 -20.63 6.23
C GLY A 122 -25.67 -21.76 6.00
N LEU A 123 -25.87 -22.89 6.69
CA LEU A 123 -25.05 -24.09 6.49
C LEU A 123 -25.21 -24.67 5.07
N PRO A 124 -26.44 -24.88 4.54
CA PRO A 124 -26.62 -25.50 3.23
C PRO A 124 -25.89 -24.78 2.09
N GLN A 125 -25.98 -23.44 2.07
CA GLN A 125 -25.34 -22.60 1.06
C GLN A 125 -23.81 -22.57 1.20
N ARG A 126 -23.30 -22.79 2.42
CA ARG A 126 -21.85 -22.89 2.66
C ARG A 126 -21.32 -24.26 2.24
N ASP A 127 -22.13 -25.29 2.38
CA ASP A 127 -21.77 -26.64 2.00
C ASP A 127 -21.85 -26.80 0.47
N SER A 128 -22.83 -26.21 -0.20
CA SER A 128 -22.89 -26.18 -1.67
C SER A 128 -21.63 -25.55 -2.27
N VAL A 129 -21.19 -24.38 -1.78
CA VAL A 129 -19.94 -23.75 -2.27
C VAL A 129 -18.70 -24.63 -2.06
N ARG A 130 -18.66 -25.42 -0.98
CA ARG A 130 -17.55 -26.36 -0.73
C ARG A 130 -17.61 -27.57 -1.65
N ILE A 131 -18.81 -28.09 -1.90
CA ILE A 131 -19.06 -29.18 -2.84
C ILE A 131 -18.62 -28.71 -4.22
N ASP A 132 -19.16 -27.61 -4.73
CA ASP A 132 -18.80 -27.03 -6.04
C ASP A 132 -17.28 -26.83 -6.18
N ALA A 133 -16.63 -26.26 -5.17
CA ALA A 133 -15.18 -26.09 -5.16
C ALA A 133 -14.42 -27.43 -5.12
N SER A 134 -14.97 -28.46 -4.49
CA SER A 134 -14.41 -29.82 -4.50
C SER A 134 -14.57 -30.48 -5.86
N GLU A 135 -15.71 -30.28 -6.52
CA GLU A 135 -15.97 -30.80 -7.87
C GLU A 135 -15.05 -30.16 -8.90
N GLN A 136 -14.86 -28.83 -8.84
CA GLN A 136 -13.92 -28.12 -9.71
C GLN A 136 -12.46 -28.57 -9.52
N ARG A 137 -12.11 -29.07 -8.32
CA ARG A 137 -10.77 -29.61 -8.03
C ARG A 137 -10.67 -31.12 -8.30
N ARG A 138 -11.78 -31.80 -8.56
CA ARG A 138 -11.81 -33.24 -8.81
C ARG A 138 -10.98 -33.51 -10.07
N GLY A 139 -9.98 -34.39 -9.95
CA GLY A 139 -9.02 -34.69 -11.03
C GLY A 139 -7.79 -33.77 -11.09
N VAL A 140 -7.77 -32.62 -10.41
CA VAL A 140 -6.61 -31.69 -10.40
C VAL A 140 -5.52 -32.11 -9.39
N TYR A 141 -5.92 -32.80 -8.33
CA TYR A 141 -5.02 -33.40 -7.34
C TYR A 141 -5.45 -34.83 -7.03
N THR A 142 -5.08 -35.78 -7.90
CA THR A 142 -5.04 -37.19 -7.52
C THR A 142 -3.81 -37.44 -6.65
N ARG A 143 -3.98 -38.25 -5.60
CA ARG A 143 -2.92 -38.63 -4.69
C ARG A 143 -1.96 -39.57 -5.44
N GLY A 144 -1.01 -38.97 -6.17
CA GLY A 144 0.02 -39.67 -6.94
C GLY A 144 0.10 -39.20 -8.40
N GLY A 145 1.19 -38.53 -8.77
CA GLY A 145 1.71 -38.51 -10.15
C GLY A 145 1.14 -37.44 -11.11
N SER A 146 2.01 -36.49 -11.47
CA SER A 146 2.02 -35.55 -12.62
C SER A 146 0.71 -34.99 -13.19
N LYS A 147 0.60 -33.66 -13.16
CA LYS A 147 -0.41 -32.85 -13.87
C LYS A 147 -0.21 -32.96 -15.38
N THR A 148 -1.19 -33.48 -16.12
CA THR A 148 -1.29 -33.31 -17.58
C THR A 148 -2.16 -32.07 -17.88
N ARG A 149 -1.70 -31.29 -18.87
CA ARG A 149 -2.34 -30.07 -19.39
C ARG A 149 -3.70 -30.34 -20.02
#